data_AF-A0A0A0NNS0-F1
#
_entry.id   AF-A0A0A0NNS0-F1
#
_cell.length_a   1.000
_cell.length_b   1.000
_cell.length_c   1.000
_cell.angle_alpha   90.00
_cell.angle_beta   90.00
_cell.angle_gamma   90.00
#
_symmetry.space_group_name_H-M   'P 1'
#
loop_
_entity.id
_entity.type
_entity.pdbx_description
1 polymer ?
#
loop_
_entity_poly.entity_id
_entity_poly.type
_entity_poly.pdbx_seq_one_letter_code
_entity_poly.pdbx_strand_id
1 'polypeptide(L)'
;MSRELQEKLRLHKEKREAEKILSALDGIKYHGPESIPEWVDGEIAEYLSSASVPDSQISDELGEDRVESWMEQFAEQAGIGQTVHIRTSMQFFPWLECALPERGWARKLREVLGSDLMLLSHDIRVLVVFFEEEYEYHAFAYVHDA
;
A
#
# COMPACT_ATOMS: atom_id res chain seq x y z
N MET A 1 -4.81 -4.30 -34.53
CA MET A 1 -5.05 -3.18 -33.60
C MET A 1 -3.72 -2.52 -33.30
N SER A 2 -3.60 -1.19 -33.39
CA SER A 2 -2.33 -0.50 -33.11
C SER A 2 -2.05 -0.46 -31.61
N ARG A 3 -0.77 -0.53 -31.25
CA ARG A 3 -0.25 -0.51 -29.87
C ARG A 3 -0.71 0.74 -29.10
N GLU A 4 -0.73 1.89 -29.78
CA GLU A 4 -1.20 3.16 -29.23
C GLU A 4 -2.67 3.13 -28.78
N LEU A 5 -3.52 2.40 -29.51
CA LEU A 5 -4.94 2.28 -29.15
C LEU A 5 -5.10 1.38 -27.91
N GLN A 6 -4.30 0.31 -27.79
CA GLN A 6 -4.29 -0.56 -26.62
C GLN A 6 -3.81 0.19 -25.37
N GLU A 7 -2.75 0.99 -25.49
CA GLU A 7 -2.24 1.82 -24.39
C GLU A 7 -3.26 2.86 -23.94
N LYS A 8 -3.90 3.58 -24.88
CA LYS A 8 -4.96 4.54 -24.54
C LYS A 8 -6.14 3.87 -23.84
N LEU A 9 -6.60 2.72 -24.34
CA LEU A 9 -7.69 1.97 -23.71
C LEU A 9 -7.32 1.51 -22.29
N ARG A 10 -6.08 1.05 -22.10
CA ARG A 10 -5.57 0.62 -20.79
C ARG A 10 -5.49 1.80 -19.82
N LEU A 11 -4.94 2.94 -20.24
CA LEU A 11 -4.90 4.17 -19.44
C LEU A 11 -6.31 4.58 -18.98
N HIS A 12 -7.28 4.59 -19.88
CA HIS A 12 -8.67 4.93 -19.53
C HIS A 12 -9.30 3.92 -18.57
N LYS A 13 -8.98 2.63 -18.69
CA LYS A 13 -9.45 1.60 -17.77
C LYS A 13 -8.85 1.78 -16.39
N GLU A 14 -7.53 1.88 -16.28
CA GLU A 14 -6.83 2.04 -15.01
C GLU A 14 -7.20 3.36 -14.33
N LYS A 15 -7.43 4.44 -15.08
CA LYS A 15 -7.94 5.69 -14.50
C LYS A 15 -9.29 5.48 -13.81
N ARG A 16 -10.22 4.76 -14.45
CA ARG A 16 -11.53 4.45 -13.84
C ARG A 16 -11.41 3.52 -12.63
N GLU A 17 -10.42 2.64 -12.64
CA GLU A 17 -10.14 1.72 -11.54
C GLU A 17 -9.58 2.46 -10.33
N ALA A 18 -8.60 3.35 -10.54
CA ALA A 18 -8.11 4.28 -9.53
C ALA A 18 -9.25 5.11 -8.94
N GLU A 19 -10.11 5.71 -9.78
CA GLU A 19 -11.27 6.49 -9.32
C GLU A 19 -12.24 5.66 -8.45
N LYS A 20 -12.42 4.37 -8.76
CA LYS A 20 -13.26 3.46 -7.96
C LYS A 20 -12.62 3.13 -6.61
N ILE A 21 -11.33 2.81 -6.60
CA ILE A 21 -10.56 2.56 -5.38
C ILE A 21 -10.72 3.75 -4.43
N LEU A 22 -10.48 4.96 -4.95
CA LEU A 22 -10.60 6.19 -4.19
C LEU A 22 -12.03 6.42 -3.66
N SER A 23 -13.04 6.14 -4.48
CA SER A 23 -14.45 6.29 -4.08
C SER A 23 -14.86 5.29 -3.01
N ALA A 24 -14.31 4.06 -3.03
CA ALA A 24 -14.61 3.03 -2.04
C ALA A 24 -14.00 3.36 -0.66
N LEU A 25 -12.95 4.18 -0.61
CA LEU A 25 -12.23 4.47 0.61
C LEU A 25 -12.86 5.59 1.48
N ASP A 26 -13.95 6.23 1.04
CA ASP A 26 -14.71 7.29 1.73
C ASP A 26 -13.83 8.38 2.38
N GLY A 27 -13.68 9.53 1.70
CA GLY A 27 -12.97 10.70 2.22
C GLY A 27 -11.51 10.82 1.79
N ILE A 28 -11.01 9.85 1.04
CA ILE A 28 -9.65 9.82 0.49
C ILE A 28 -9.58 10.66 -0.79
N LYS A 29 -8.70 11.66 -0.82
CA LYS A 29 -8.47 12.50 -2.00
C LYS A 29 -7.26 12.00 -2.77
N TYR A 30 -7.42 11.91 -4.09
CA TYR A 30 -6.32 11.60 -5.00
C TYR A 30 -5.39 12.79 -5.16
N HIS A 31 -4.11 12.53 -4.97
CA HIS A 31 -3.05 13.35 -5.54
C HIS A 31 -2.24 12.47 -6.49
N GLY A 32 -1.81 13.07 -7.61
CA GLY A 32 -1.12 12.36 -8.68
C GLY A 32 0.16 11.69 -8.19
N PRO A 33 0.71 10.72 -8.95
CA PRO A 33 1.98 10.12 -8.58
C PRO A 33 3.05 11.21 -8.59
N GLU A 34 3.45 11.65 -7.40
CA GLU A 34 4.72 12.34 -7.23
C GLU A 34 5.84 11.33 -7.57
N SER A 35 6.99 11.82 -8.02
CA SER A 35 8.08 10.93 -8.45
C SER A 35 8.57 10.09 -7.27
N ILE A 36 8.09 8.85 -7.15
CA ILE A 36 8.53 7.89 -6.14
C ILE A 36 10.00 7.54 -6.41
N PRO A 37 10.91 7.72 -5.44
CA PRO A 37 12.33 7.43 -5.63
C PRO A 37 12.61 5.94 -5.84
N GLU A 38 13.73 5.64 -6.51
CA GLU A 38 14.16 4.27 -6.82
C GLU A 38 14.44 3.41 -5.57
N TRP A 39 14.78 4.03 -4.43
CA TRP A 39 15.03 3.27 -3.18
C TRP A 39 13.80 2.47 -2.76
N VAL A 40 12.58 2.97 -3.03
CA VAL A 40 11.33 2.33 -2.62
C VAL A 40 11.19 0.96 -3.29
N ASP A 41 11.48 0.86 -4.59
CA ASP A 41 11.42 -0.42 -5.29
C ASP A 41 12.54 -1.37 -4.86
N GLY A 42 13.71 -0.84 -4.45
CA GLY A 42 14.80 -1.62 -3.87
C GLY A 42 14.40 -2.30 -2.56
N GLU A 43 13.84 -1.54 -1.61
CA GLU A 43 13.40 -2.06 -0.31
C GLU A 43 12.24 -3.06 -0.47
N ILE A 44 11.28 -2.78 -1.36
CA ILE A 44 10.19 -3.72 -1.64
C ILE A 44 10.71 -5.04 -2.20
N ALA A 45 11.72 -4.98 -3.10
CA ALA A 45 12.35 -6.18 -3.62
C ALA A 45 13.12 -6.96 -2.54
N GLU A 46 13.72 -6.26 -1.57
CA GLU A 46 14.35 -6.90 -0.41
C GLU A 46 13.32 -7.61 0.46
N TYR A 47 12.20 -6.98 0.81
CA TYR A 47 11.15 -7.63 1.63
C TYR A 47 10.47 -8.82 0.94
N LEU A 48 10.40 -8.83 -0.39
CA LEU A 48 9.90 -9.98 -1.16
C LEU A 48 10.89 -11.16 -1.23
N SER A 49 12.12 -10.99 -0.75
CA SER A 49 13.12 -12.06 -0.67
C SER A 49 12.76 -13.03 0.45
N SER A 50 12.86 -14.33 0.19
CA SER A 50 12.60 -15.38 1.20
C SER A 50 13.59 -15.41 2.37
N ALA A 51 14.60 -14.52 2.37
CA ALA A 51 15.56 -14.36 3.45
C ALA A 51 15.21 -13.22 4.42
N SER A 52 14.17 -12.44 4.12
CA SER A 52 13.79 -11.26 4.89
C SER A 52 13.10 -11.65 6.18
N VAL A 53 13.48 -10.97 7.26
CA VAL A 53 12.91 -11.18 8.59
C VAL A 53 11.94 -10.03 8.87
N PRO A 54 10.67 -10.32 9.19
CA PRO A 54 9.70 -9.27 9.47
C PRO A 54 10.04 -8.54 10.77
N ASP A 55 9.81 -7.23 10.80
CA ASP A 55 9.92 -6.41 12.00
C ASP A 55 8.82 -6.77 13.01
N SER A 56 7.67 -7.20 12.51
CA SER A 56 6.57 -7.75 13.31
C SER A 56 5.80 -8.79 12.53
N GLN A 57 5.23 -9.77 13.24
CA GLN A 57 4.31 -10.75 12.67
C GLN A 57 3.10 -10.98 13.58
N ILE A 58 1.98 -11.41 13.00
CA ILE A 58 0.77 -11.81 13.72
C ILE A 58 0.12 -13.02 13.04
N SER A 59 -0.43 -13.95 13.82
CA SER A 59 -1.18 -15.09 13.26
C SER A 59 -2.57 -14.66 12.79
N ASP A 60 -3.00 -15.20 11.64
CA ASP A 60 -4.34 -14.97 11.08
C ASP A 60 -5.46 -15.59 11.95
N GLU A 61 -5.14 -16.61 12.75
CA GLU A 61 -6.06 -17.29 13.68
C GLU A 61 -6.62 -16.35 14.77
N LEU A 62 -5.96 -15.22 15.02
CA LEU A 62 -6.42 -14.21 15.97
C LEU A 62 -7.64 -13.41 15.47
N GLY A 63 -8.01 -13.59 14.19
CA GLY A 63 -9.17 -12.98 13.55
C GLY A 63 -8.87 -11.64 12.88
N GLU A 64 -9.63 -11.32 11.83
CA GLU A 64 -9.42 -10.13 10.97
C GLU A 64 -9.35 -8.81 11.77
N ASP A 65 -10.25 -8.60 12.74
CA ASP A 65 -10.26 -7.39 13.58
C ASP A 65 -8.92 -7.17 14.33
N ARG A 66 -8.25 -8.26 14.75
CA ARG A 66 -6.96 -8.21 15.44
C ARG A 66 -5.84 -7.89 14.47
N VAL A 67 -5.84 -8.54 13.30
CA VAL A 67 -4.86 -8.29 12.24
C VAL A 67 -4.94 -6.84 11.78
N GLU A 68 -6.13 -6.34 11.48
CA GLU A 68 -6.34 -4.95 11.07
C GLU A 68 -5.85 -3.97 12.14
N SER A 69 -6.24 -4.17 13.41
CA SER A 69 -5.78 -3.32 14.51
C SER A 69 -4.25 -3.35 14.68
N TRP A 70 -3.63 -4.49 14.42
CA TRP A 70 -2.18 -4.65 14.44
C TRP A 70 -1.50 -3.91 13.28
N MET A 71 -2.05 -4.00 12.06
CA MET A 71 -1.54 -3.24 10.90
C MET A 71 -1.59 -1.73 11.16
N GLU A 72 -2.71 -1.23 11.70
CA GLU A 72 -2.88 0.19 12.01
C GLU A 72 -1.86 0.68 13.05
N GLN A 73 -1.66 -0.09 14.12
CA GLN A 73 -0.69 0.22 15.17
C GLN A 73 0.76 0.17 14.66
N PHE A 74 1.10 -0.84 13.84
CA PHE A 74 2.44 -0.97 13.29
C PHE A 74 2.78 0.21 12.38
N ALA A 75 1.86 0.59 11.48
CA ALA A 75 2.07 1.73 10.59
C ALA A 75 2.22 3.05 11.37
N GLU A 76 1.38 3.28 12.38
CA GLU A 76 1.48 4.46 13.25
C GLU A 76 2.83 4.51 13.98
N GLN A 77 3.29 3.39 14.54
CA GLN A 77 4.59 3.28 15.23
C GLN A 77 5.78 3.49 14.29
N ALA A 78 5.67 3.03 13.04
CA ALA A 78 6.67 3.25 12.00
C ALA A 78 6.73 4.71 11.51
N GLY A 79 5.73 5.53 11.84
CA GLY A 79 5.68 6.95 11.46
C GLY A 79 4.83 7.23 10.21
N ILE A 80 3.97 6.29 9.80
CA ILE A 80 2.97 6.54 8.76
C ILE A 80 1.92 7.51 9.30
N GLY A 81 1.79 8.66 8.63
CA GLY A 81 0.79 9.68 8.95
C GLY A 81 -0.56 9.45 8.28
N GLN A 82 -1.42 10.46 8.34
CA GLN A 82 -2.74 10.42 7.71
C GLN A 82 -2.67 10.47 6.18
N THR A 83 -1.71 11.18 5.60
CA THR A 83 -1.53 11.19 4.13
C THR A 83 -0.44 10.21 3.75
N VAL A 84 -0.74 9.34 2.79
CA VAL A 84 0.14 8.26 2.32
C VAL A 84 0.02 8.06 0.83
N HIS A 85 1.04 7.48 0.24
CA HIS A 85 1.00 6.85 -1.07
C HIS A 85 0.78 5.34 -0.90
N ILE A 86 -0.19 4.79 -1.63
CA ILE A 86 -0.50 3.36 -1.61
C ILE A 86 -0.11 2.74 -2.95
N ARG A 87 0.61 1.61 -2.90
CA ARG A 87 0.96 0.87 -4.11
C ARG A 87 -0.26 0.18 -4.69
N THR A 88 -0.36 0.15 -6.01
CA THR A 88 -1.39 -0.58 -6.75
C THR A 88 -0.76 -1.53 -7.77
N SER A 89 -1.56 -2.43 -8.32
CA SER A 89 -1.15 -3.32 -9.43
C SER A 89 -1.25 -2.67 -10.82
N MET A 90 -1.64 -1.38 -10.89
CA MET A 90 -1.82 -0.66 -12.15
C MET A 90 -0.49 -0.21 -12.75
N GLN A 91 -0.40 -0.16 -14.09
CA GLN A 91 0.83 0.28 -14.77
C GLN A 91 0.96 1.80 -14.81
N PHE A 92 -0.14 2.50 -15.07
CA PHE A 92 -0.15 3.96 -15.23
C PHE A 92 -0.37 4.70 -13.91
N PHE A 93 -0.86 4.01 -12.88
CA PHE A 93 -1.10 4.55 -11.55
C PHE A 93 -0.55 3.62 -10.46
N PRO A 94 0.77 3.29 -10.50
CA PRO A 94 1.37 2.32 -9.58
C PRO A 94 1.32 2.79 -8.12
N TRP A 95 1.21 4.10 -7.90
CA TRP A 95 1.05 4.71 -6.59
C TRP A 95 -0.11 5.70 -6.62
N LEU A 96 -0.93 5.68 -5.58
CA LEU A 96 -2.02 6.62 -5.36
C LEU A 96 -1.81 7.34 -4.04
N GLU A 97 -1.73 8.67 -4.05
CA GLU A 97 -1.76 9.45 -2.81
C GLU A 97 -3.20 9.54 -2.28
N CYS A 98 -3.33 9.43 -0.97
CA CYS A 98 -4.57 9.15 -0.29
C CYS A 98 -4.49 9.59 1.19
N ALA A 99 -5.60 10.04 1.77
CA ALA A 99 -5.71 10.36 3.20
C ALA A 99 -6.43 9.24 3.96
N LEU A 100 -5.72 8.51 4.84
CA LEU A 100 -6.27 7.47 5.70
C LEU A 100 -7.03 8.07 6.90
N PRO A 101 -8.19 7.52 7.28
CA PRO A 101 -8.79 7.81 8.57
C PRO A 101 -7.92 7.27 9.71
N GLU A 102 -8.11 7.79 10.94
CA GLU A 102 -7.33 7.34 12.11
C GLU A 102 -7.52 5.85 12.44
N ARG A 103 -8.66 5.25 12.09
CA ARG A 103 -9.00 3.85 12.38
C ARG A 103 -9.87 3.23 11.27
N GLY A 104 -9.82 1.91 11.16
CA GLY A 104 -10.58 1.12 10.21
C GLY A 104 -10.12 1.28 8.76
N TRP A 105 -8.94 1.86 8.53
CA TRP A 105 -8.38 1.99 7.20
C TRP A 105 -7.81 0.66 6.69
N ALA A 106 -7.27 -0.18 7.58
CA ALA A 106 -6.64 -1.45 7.17
C ALA A 106 -7.68 -2.37 6.51
N ARG A 107 -8.85 -2.52 7.12
CA ARG A 107 -9.99 -3.26 6.54
C ARG A 107 -10.34 -2.78 5.14
N LYS A 108 -10.57 -1.47 5.01
CA LYS A 108 -10.99 -0.85 3.75
C LYS A 108 -9.96 -1.05 2.65
N LEU A 109 -8.68 -0.86 2.96
CA LEU A 109 -7.63 -1.09 1.98
C LEU A 109 -7.58 -2.56 1.55
N ARG A 110 -7.74 -3.49 2.50
CA ARG A 110 -7.73 -4.93 2.19
C ARG A 110 -8.90 -5.37 1.32
N GLU A 111 -10.10 -4.84 1.58
CA GLU A 111 -11.28 -5.09 0.75
C GLU A 111 -11.10 -4.61 -0.70
N VAL A 112 -10.31 -3.55 -0.90
CA VAL A 112 -10.15 -2.87 -2.19
C VAL A 112 -8.92 -3.32 -2.97
N LEU A 113 -7.80 -3.56 -2.29
CA LEU A 113 -6.49 -3.85 -2.89
C LEU A 113 -6.01 -5.29 -2.66
N GLY A 114 -6.61 -6.01 -1.69
CA GLY A 114 -6.19 -7.34 -1.26
C GLY A 114 -5.37 -7.31 0.03
N SER A 115 -4.92 -8.48 0.47
CA SER A 115 -4.23 -8.65 1.75
C SER A 115 -2.85 -7.99 1.81
N ASP A 116 -2.14 -7.99 0.69
CA ASP A 116 -0.81 -7.38 0.59
C ASP A 116 -0.94 -5.87 0.41
N LEU A 117 -0.41 -5.12 1.38
CA LEU A 117 -0.50 -3.67 1.39
C LEU A 117 0.90 -3.06 1.44
N MET A 118 1.11 -2.00 0.65
CA MET A 118 2.34 -1.22 0.68
C MET A 118 1.97 0.26 0.80
N LEU A 119 2.44 0.86 1.88
CA LEU A 119 2.18 2.23 2.28
C LEU A 119 3.47 3.00 2.35
N LEU A 120 3.48 4.18 1.77
CA LEU A 120 4.61 5.09 1.82
C LEU A 120 4.11 6.41 2.39
N SER A 121 4.80 6.92 3.40
CA SER A 121 4.54 8.24 3.99
C SER A 121 4.47 9.35 2.92
N HIS A 122 3.71 10.41 3.20
CA HIS A 122 3.58 11.55 2.29
C HIS A 122 4.92 12.23 1.97
N ASP A 123 5.86 12.29 2.92
CA ASP A 123 7.20 12.85 2.70
C ASP A 123 8.19 11.85 2.09
N ILE A 124 7.73 10.64 1.77
CA ILE A 124 8.50 9.58 1.11
C ILE A 124 9.77 9.25 1.90
N ARG A 125 9.63 9.09 3.22
CA ARG A 125 10.73 8.66 4.11
C ARG A 125 10.47 7.32 4.75
N VAL A 126 9.23 7.03 5.09
CA VAL A 126 8.81 5.76 5.67
C VAL A 126 8.08 4.92 4.64
N LEU A 127 8.53 3.68 4.45
CA LEU A 127 7.84 2.62 3.72
C LEU A 127 7.39 1.56 4.72
N VAL A 128 6.13 1.15 4.65
CA VAL A 128 5.57 0.04 5.40
C VAL A 128 4.98 -0.97 4.42
N VAL A 129 5.32 -2.24 4.60
CA VAL A 129 4.84 -3.34 3.76
C VAL A 129 4.22 -4.41 4.64
N PHE A 130 3.05 -4.89 4.23
CA PHE A 130 2.36 -6.01 4.83
C PHE A 130 2.20 -7.12 3.79
N PHE A 131 2.55 -8.34 4.17
CA PHE A 131 2.33 -9.54 3.36
C PHE A 131 1.51 -10.55 4.13
N GLU A 132 0.60 -11.21 3.42
CA GLU A 132 -0.04 -12.42 3.90
C GLU A 132 0.79 -13.65 3.48
N GLU A 133 1.33 -14.37 4.46
CA GLU A 133 1.94 -15.69 4.28
C GLU A 133 1.03 -16.76 4.90
N GLU A 134 1.26 -18.05 4.60
CA GLU A 134 0.40 -19.13 5.11
C GLU A 134 0.24 -19.05 6.63
N TYR A 135 -0.98 -18.70 7.08
CA TYR A 135 -1.42 -18.56 8.47
C TYR A 135 -0.88 -17.35 9.25
N GLU A 136 -0.11 -16.45 8.61
CA GLU A 136 0.51 -15.30 9.28
C GLU A 136 0.51 -14.04 8.41
N TYR A 137 0.51 -12.88 9.06
CA TYR A 137 0.81 -11.61 8.43
C TYR A 137 2.16 -11.12 8.89
N HIS A 138 2.97 -10.67 7.94
CA HIS A 138 4.31 -10.12 8.17
C HIS A 138 4.28 -8.62 7.87
N ALA A 139 4.92 -7.83 8.73
CA ALA A 139 5.06 -6.40 8.56
C ALA A 139 6.53 -6.01 8.56
N PHE A 140 6.87 -5.11 7.65
CA PHE A 140 8.20 -4.55 7.47
C PHE A 140 8.09 -3.03 7.43
N ALA A 141 9.06 -2.34 8.03
CA ALA A 141 9.17 -0.89 7.99
C ALA A 141 10.60 -0.46 7.64
N TYR A 142 10.72 0.39 6.63
CA TYR A 142 11.96 1.08 6.30
C TYR A 142 11.82 2.56 6.56
N VAL A 143 12.80 3.15 7.26
CA VAL A 143 12.93 4.59 7.42
C VAL A 143 14.17 5.05 6.67
N HIS A 144 13.95 5.82 5.61
CA HIS A 144 14.99 6.44 4.82
C HIS A 144 15.53 7.67 5.54
N ASP A 145 16.72 7.52 6.13
CA ASP A 145 17.50 8.63 6.65
C ASP A 145 18.17 9.36 5.46
N ALA A 146 17.60 10.51 5.09
CA ALA A 146 18.13 11.40 4.04
C ALA A 146 19.39 12.16 4.47
#